data_AF-A0A0N0DD32-F1
#
_entry.id   AF-A0A0N0DD32-F1
#
_cell.length_a   1.000
_cell.length_b   1.000
_cell.length_c   1.000
_cell.angle_alpha   90.00
_cell.angle_beta   90.00
_cell.angle_gamma   90.00
#
_symmetry.space_group_name_H-M   'P 1'
#
loop_
_entity.id
_entity.type
_entity.pdbx_description
1 polymer ?
#
loop_
_entity_poly.entity_id
_entity_poly.type
_entity_poly.pdbx_seq_one_letter_code
_entity_poly.pdbx_strand_id
1 'polypeptide(L)'
;MSSKPSTIGFSLADSPVALLSWTYEKLHDWTDDYKWTDDEILTWVSLYQFSKAGPAASCRIYYESRHADQDLTKKINDWVPNVPLGLSYFPKDIVFVPRTWGRTLGPVAFEKIHTSGGHFASTERPEELVEDLREMFSKGGLGKQVIEKLEDNCLNPFGIKSDLANSAASATIQLIHLW
;
A
#
# COMPACT_ATOMS: atom_id res chain seq x y z
N MET A 1 -1.11 13.95 -13.59
CA MET A 1 -0.11 12.89 -13.85
C MET A 1 -0.59 11.84 -14.87
N SER A 2 -1.86 11.44 -14.87
CA SER A 2 -2.35 10.34 -15.72
C SER A 2 -2.30 10.55 -17.24
N SER A 3 -2.40 11.77 -17.78
CA SER A 3 -2.45 12.00 -19.24
C SER A 3 -1.09 12.38 -19.84
N LYS A 4 -0.31 13.21 -19.14
CA LYS A 4 0.98 13.76 -19.59
C LYS A 4 2.00 13.73 -18.44
N PRO A 5 2.48 12.54 -18.01
CA PRO A 5 3.36 12.39 -16.85
C PRO A 5 4.70 13.10 -17.05
N SER A 6 5.28 13.08 -18.25
CA SER A 6 6.56 13.74 -18.52
C SER A 6 6.48 15.26 -18.38
N THR A 7 5.38 15.88 -18.82
CA THR A 7 5.22 17.34 -18.79
C THR A 7 5.29 17.88 -17.37
N ILE A 8 4.51 17.31 -16.44
CA ILE A 8 4.56 17.69 -15.03
C ILE A 8 5.87 17.25 -14.37
N GLY A 9 6.40 16.07 -14.74
CA GLY A 9 7.66 15.56 -14.21
C GLY A 9 8.84 16.51 -14.44
N PHE A 10 8.91 17.18 -15.60
CA PHE A 10 9.92 18.20 -15.83
C PHE A 10 9.78 19.39 -14.89
N SER A 11 8.56 19.89 -14.68
CA SER A 11 8.32 21.00 -13.74
C SER A 11 8.67 20.64 -12.29
N LEU A 12 8.38 19.41 -11.87
CA LEU A 12 8.72 18.93 -10.53
C LEU A 12 10.24 18.71 -10.34
N ALA A 13 10.95 18.32 -11.40
CA ALA A 13 12.40 18.13 -11.35
C ALA A 13 13.17 19.45 -11.37
N ASP A 14 12.64 20.47 -12.06
CA ASP A 14 13.31 21.77 -12.25
C ASP A 14 13.24 22.67 -11.00
N SER A 15 12.14 22.61 -10.24
CA SER A 15 11.92 23.49 -9.09
C SER A 15 11.59 22.73 -7.81
N PRO A 16 12.45 22.79 -6.77
CA PRO A 16 12.15 22.17 -5.47
C PRO A 16 10.96 22.84 -4.77
N VAL A 17 10.66 24.11 -5.09
CA VAL A 17 9.48 24.82 -4.58
C VAL A 17 8.20 24.29 -5.25
N ALA A 18 8.25 23.98 -6.55
CA ALA A 18 7.12 23.35 -7.23
C ALA A 18 6.87 21.94 -6.68
N LEU A 19 7.93 21.16 -6.46
CA LEU A 19 7.83 19.84 -5.82
C LEU A 19 7.27 19.94 -4.40
N LEU A 20 7.78 20.85 -3.58
CA LEU A 20 7.28 21.09 -2.22
C LEU A 20 5.78 21.43 -2.24
N SER A 21 5.38 22.37 -3.08
CA SER A 21 3.97 22.80 -3.16
C SER A 21 3.06 21.65 -3.59
N TRP A 22 3.50 20.86 -4.57
CA TRP A 22 2.75 19.71 -5.08
C TRP A 22 2.61 18.57 -4.05
N THR A 23 3.67 18.29 -3.31
CA THR A 23 3.68 17.24 -2.27
C THR A 23 2.97 17.68 -1.00
N TYR A 24 3.21 18.91 -0.54
CA TYR A 24 2.65 19.44 0.70
C TYR A 24 1.11 19.47 0.68
N GLU A 25 0.49 19.84 -0.43
CA GLU A 25 -0.97 19.79 -0.58
C GLU A 25 -1.55 18.43 -0.18
N LYS A 26 -0.83 17.34 -0.48
CA LYS A 26 -1.29 15.97 -0.19
C LYS A 26 -1.01 15.54 1.23
N LEU A 27 0.15 15.89 1.77
CA LEU A 27 0.46 15.70 3.18
C LEU A 27 -0.58 16.43 4.06
N HIS A 28 -1.00 17.62 3.65
CA HIS A 28 -2.04 18.37 4.34
C HIS A 28 -3.43 17.75 4.15
N ASP A 29 -3.89 17.56 2.92
CA ASP A 29 -5.29 17.22 2.63
C ASP A 29 -5.65 15.76 2.91
N TRP A 30 -4.67 14.84 2.89
CA TRP A 30 -4.94 13.40 3.01
C TRP A 30 -4.65 12.83 4.40
N THR A 31 -4.39 13.70 5.38
CA THR A 31 -4.19 13.30 6.77
C THR A 31 -5.39 13.65 7.64
N ASP A 32 -5.49 13.00 8.79
CA ASP A 32 -6.43 13.31 9.86
C ASP A 32 -5.83 14.35 10.81
N ASP A 33 -5.74 15.60 10.33
CA ASP A 33 -5.22 16.76 11.08
C ASP A 33 -3.79 16.61 11.64
N TYR A 34 -2.98 15.72 11.06
CA TYR A 34 -1.60 15.46 11.49
C TYR A 34 -0.76 16.74 11.43
N LYS A 35 -0.05 17.02 12.52
CA LYS A 35 0.75 18.23 12.68
C LYS A 35 2.15 18.02 12.13
N TRP A 36 2.24 18.06 10.82
CA TRP A 36 3.51 18.00 10.11
C TRP A 36 4.46 19.11 10.59
N THR A 37 5.68 18.69 10.92
CA THR A 37 6.80 19.61 11.13
C THR A 37 7.46 19.97 9.80
N ASP A 38 8.12 21.13 9.75
CA ASP A 38 8.88 21.54 8.58
C ASP A 38 9.94 20.49 8.18
N ASP A 39 10.60 19.88 9.18
CA ASP A 39 11.61 18.85 8.95
C ASP A 39 11.03 17.57 8.32
N GLU A 40 9.84 17.13 8.74
CA GLU A 40 9.16 15.98 8.12
C GLU A 40 8.80 16.27 6.66
N ILE A 41 8.21 17.44 6.39
CA ILE A 41 7.83 17.85 5.03
C ILE A 41 9.06 17.93 4.14
N LEU A 42 10.13 18.58 4.62
CA LEU A 42 11.38 18.69 3.89
C LEU A 42 12.04 17.34 3.68
N THR A 43 11.90 16.40 4.62
CA THR A 43 12.37 15.02 4.46
C THR A 43 11.64 14.33 3.31
N TRP A 44 10.30 14.39 3.28
CA TRP A 44 9.51 13.84 2.18
C TRP A 44 9.94 14.41 0.84
N VAL A 45 10.02 15.74 0.71
CA VAL A 45 10.42 16.41 -0.54
C VAL A 45 11.87 16.05 -0.93
N SER A 46 12.77 15.98 0.04
CA SER A 46 14.19 15.64 -0.20
C SER A 46 14.36 14.22 -0.73
N LEU A 47 13.56 13.27 -0.27
CA LEU A 47 13.58 11.90 -0.80
C LEU A 47 13.30 11.88 -2.31
N TYR A 48 12.30 12.64 -2.77
CA TYR A 48 12.01 12.76 -4.20
C TYR A 48 13.12 13.53 -4.94
N GLN A 49 13.51 14.69 -4.41
CA GLN A 49 14.47 15.60 -5.05
C GLN A 49 15.85 14.97 -5.24
N PHE A 50 16.35 14.24 -4.25
CA PHE A 50 17.72 13.72 -4.23
C PHE A 50 17.82 12.22 -4.55
N SER A 51 16.71 11.54 -4.78
CA SER A 51 16.76 10.16 -5.27
C SER A 51 17.41 10.08 -6.65
N LYS A 52 18.08 8.97 -6.94
CA LYS A 52 18.67 8.70 -8.27
C LYS A 52 17.61 8.73 -9.40
N ALA A 53 16.38 8.33 -9.09
CA ALA A 53 15.28 8.32 -10.05
C ALA A 53 14.67 9.73 -10.27
N GLY A 54 14.81 10.60 -9.28
CA GLY A 54 14.34 11.98 -9.29
C GLY A 54 12.82 12.15 -9.15
N PRO A 55 12.33 13.40 -9.04
CA PRO A 55 10.91 13.70 -8.78
C PRO A 55 9.94 13.21 -9.86
N ALA A 56 10.40 13.09 -11.11
CA ALA A 56 9.55 12.64 -12.22
C ALA A 56 9.23 11.13 -12.19
N ALA A 57 9.95 10.34 -11.39
CA ALA A 57 9.84 8.89 -11.39
C ALA A 57 8.45 8.40 -10.95
N SER A 58 7.87 9.02 -9.92
CA SER A 58 6.54 8.66 -9.39
C SER A 58 5.39 9.05 -10.32
N CYS A 59 5.61 9.92 -11.32
CA CYS A 59 4.53 10.38 -12.19
C CYS A 59 4.02 9.29 -13.15
N ARG A 60 4.88 8.34 -13.56
CA ARG A 60 4.58 7.36 -14.61
C ARG A 60 3.54 6.32 -14.19
N ILE A 61 3.57 5.89 -12.93
CA ILE A 61 2.64 4.89 -12.40
C ILE A 61 1.17 5.31 -12.58
N TYR A 62 0.87 6.62 -12.50
CA TYR A 62 -0.48 7.13 -12.73
C TYR A 62 -0.93 7.03 -14.18
N TYR A 63 -0.01 7.19 -15.14
CA TYR A 63 -0.32 6.97 -16.55
C TYR A 63 -0.57 5.48 -16.79
N GLU A 64 0.32 4.63 -16.31
CA GLU A 64 0.21 3.17 -16.43
C GLU A 64 -1.07 2.63 -15.81
N SER A 65 -1.39 3.05 -14.58
CA SER A 65 -2.62 2.64 -13.88
C SER A 65 -3.89 3.06 -14.65
N ARG A 66 -3.92 4.25 -15.26
CA ARG A 66 -5.10 4.74 -15.97
C ARG A 66 -5.23 4.25 -17.41
N HIS A 67 -4.14 3.79 -18.00
CA HIS A 67 -4.09 3.25 -19.37
C HIS A 67 -3.80 1.74 -19.38
N ALA A 68 -3.87 1.09 -18.22
CA ALA A 68 -3.77 -0.35 -18.11
C ALA A 68 -4.90 -1.00 -18.90
N ASP A 69 -4.61 -2.20 -19.41
CA ASP A 69 -5.61 -3.03 -20.08
C ASP A 69 -6.85 -3.21 -19.18
N GLN A 70 -8.04 -3.17 -19.77
CA GLN A 70 -9.28 -3.27 -19.00
C GLN A 70 -9.43 -4.63 -18.32
N ASP A 71 -8.89 -5.70 -18.91
CA ASP A 71 -8.88 -7.03 -18.29
C ASP A 71 -7.92 -7.07 -17.09
N LEU A 72 -6.80 -6.34 -17.14
CA LEU A 72 -5.90 -6.18 -15.98
C LEU A 72 -6.58 -5.40 -14.86
N THR A 73 -7.27 -4.31 -15.21
CA THR A 73 -8.00 -3.49 -14.24
C THR A 73 -9.12 -4.29 -13.57
N LYS A 74 -9.81 -5.14 -14.33
CA LYS A 74 -10.83 -6.05 -13.80
C LYS A 74 -10.23 -7.08 -12.84
N LYS A 75 -9.12 -7.73 -13.22
CA LYS A 75 -8.42 -8.70 -12.37
C LYS A 75 -8.00 -8.16 -11.02
N ILE A 76 -7.63 -6.87 -10.93
CA ILE A 76 -7.25 -6.24 -9.65
C ILE A 76 -8.45 -6.14 -8.69
N ASN A 77 -9.66 -6.06 -9.22
CA ASN A 77 -10.90 -5.99 -8.44
C ASN A 77 -11.60 -7.35 -8.32
N ASP A 78 -11.09 -8.40 -8.97
CA ASP A 78 -11.62 -9.75 -8.88
C ASP A 78 -11.21 -10.39 -7.54
N TRP A 79 -12.01 -11.36 -7.11
CA TRP A 79 -11.72 -12.15 -5.92
C TRP A 79 -10.34 -12.84 -6.02
N VAL A 80 -9.51 -12.69 -4.99
CA VAL A 80 -8.20 -13.33 -4.86
C VAL A 80 -8.33 -14.60 -4.01
N PRO A 81 -8.41 -15.80 -4.62
CA PRO A 81 -8.54 -17.03 -3.85
C PRO A 81 -7.21 -17.41 -3.18
N ASN A 82 -7.31 -18.14 -2.06
CA ASN A 82 -6.17 -18.80 -1.37
C ASN A 82 -5.13 -17.87 -0.72
N VAL A 83 -5.36 -16.56 -0.76
CA VAL A 83 -4.51 -15.55 -0.14
C VAL A 83 -5.28 -14.89 1.01
N PRO A 84 -4.92 -15.19 2.28
CA PRO A 84 -5.53 -14.51 3.41
C PRO A 84 -5.25 -13.01 3.38
N LEU A 85 -6.29 -12.19 3.50
CA LEU A 85 -6.21 -10.73 3.48
C LEU A 85 -6.28 -10.15 4.89
N GLY A 86 -5.46 -9.13 5.14
CA GLY A 86 -5.55 -8.26 6.31
C GLY A 86 -6.00 -6.87 5.89
N LEU A 87 -7.05 -6.35 6.51
CA LEU A 87 -7.64 -5.06 6.18
C LEU A 87 -7.65 -4.16 7.43
N SER A 88 -6.98 -3.02 7.34
CA SER A 88 -6.96 -2.00 8.40
C SER A 88 -7.58 -0.73 7.85
N TYR A 89 -8.63 -0.23 8.50
CA TYR A 89 -9.45 0.88 8.00
C TYR A 89 -9.20 2.14 8.83
N PHE A 90 -8.66 3.16 8.19
CA PHE A 90 -8.46 4.50 8.74
C PHE A 90 -9.51 5.47 8.18
N PRO A 91 -10.24 6.22 9.02
CA PRO A 91 -11.46 6.93 8.63
C PRO A 91 -11.23 8.09 7.65
N LYS A 92 -10.01 8.64 7.57
CA LYS A 92 -9.67 9.75 6.65
C LYS A 92 -8.81 9.33 5.46
N ASP A 93 -8.71 8.03 5.18
CA ASP A 93 -8.08 7.57 3.94
C ASP A 93 -8.89 8.06 2.71
N ILE A 94 -8.19 8.32 1.60
CA ILE A 94 -8.73 8.82 0.33
C ILE A 94 -9.84 7.90 -0.18
N VAL A 95 -9.65 6.59 0.02
CA VAL A 95 -10.57 5.55 -0.45
C VAL A 95 -11.05 4.75 0.75
N PHE A 96 -12.03 5.31 1.45
CA PHE A 96 -12.71 4.59 2.53
C PHE A 96 -13.75 3.61 1.95
N VAL A 97 -13.33 2.37 1.70
CA VAL A 97 -14.22 1.30 1.22
C VAL A 97 -14.98 0.65 2.39
N PRO A 98 -16.30 0.41 2.26
CA PRO A 98 -17.04 -0.32 3.28
C PRO A 98 -16.45 -1.71 3.52
N ARG A 99 -16.47 -2.17 4.78
CA ARG A 99 -16.03 -3.53 5.17
C ARG A 99 -16.67 -4.64 4.34
N THR A 100 -17.95 -4.49 4.02
CA THR A 100 -18.68 -5.44 3.20
C THR A 100 -18.08 -5.61 1.82
N TRP A 101 -17.50 -4.54 1.25
CA TRP A 101 -16.80 -4.57 -0.03
C TRP A 101 -15.38 -5.11 0.12
N GLY A 102 -14.66 -4.77 1.19
CA GLY A 102 -13.35 -5.35 1.46
C GLY A 102 -13.39 -6.89 1.53
N ARG A 103 -14.45 -7.43 2.11
CA ARG A 103 -14.69 -8.88 2.16
C ARG A 103 -14.99 -9.54 0.81
N THR A 104 -15.26 -8.78 -0.25
CA THR A 104 -15.42 -9.35 -1.60
C THR A 104 -14.10 -9.47 -2.36
N LEU A 105 -12.99 -8.99 -1.79
CA LEU A 105 -11.67 -9.06 -2.43
C LEU A 105 -10.99 -10.41 -2.24
N GLY A 106 -11.36 -11.17 -1.20
CA GLY A 106 -10.72 -12.44 -0.87
C GLY A 106 -11.04 -12.93 0.54
N PRO A 107 -10.41 -14.04 0.98
CA PRO A 107 -10.60 -14.56 2.33
C PRO A 107 -9.94 -13.64 3.36
N VAL A 108 -10.74 -12.78 4.00
CA VAL A 108 -10.26 -11.85 5.04
C VAL A 108 -10.00 -12.61 6.34
N ALA A 109 -8.75 -12.57 6.79
CA ALA A 109 -8.29 -13.22 8.02
C ALA A 109 -8.01 -12.24 9.17
N PHE A 110 -7.82 -10.96 8.86
CA PHE A 110 -7.71 -9.89 9.84
C PHE A 110 -8.46 -8.66 9.34
N GLU A 111 -9.21 -8.02 10.23
CA GLU A 111 -9.99 -6.84 9.89
C GLU A 111 -10.17 -5.93 11.11
N LYS A 112 -9.75 -4.66 11.02
CA LYS A 112 -9.89 -3.70 12.11
C LYS A 112 -10.25 -2.31 11.60
N ILE A 113 -11.13 -1.62 12.33
CA ILE A 113 -11.50 -0.22 12.07
C ILE A 113 -10.93 0.64 13.18
N HIS A 114 -10.26 1.72 12.80
CA HIS A 114 -9.73 2.72 13.70
C HIS A 114 -10.67 3.92 13.82
N THR A 115 -10.51 4.68 14.90
CA THR A 115 -11.33 5.88 15.16
C THR A 115 -10.68 7.18 14.67
N SER A 116 -9.41 7.12 14.27
CA SER A 116 -8.61 8.25 13.79
C SER A 116 -7.53 7.79 12.81
N GLY A 117 -6.92 8.73 12.09
CA GLY A 117 -5.88 8.48 11.09
C GLY A 117 -6.38 8.60 9.66
N GLY A 118 -5.49 9.07 8.78
CA GLY A 118 -5.75 9.26 7.36
C GLY A 118 -4.96 8.30 6.46
N HIS A 119 -4.61 8.80 5.27
CA HIS A 119 -3.95 8.04 4.24
C HIS A 119 -2.54 7.60 4.64
N PHE A 120 -1.86 8.39 5.47
CA PHE A 120 -0.49 8.14 5.90
C PHE A 120 -0.47 7.44 7.27
N ALA A 121 -1.24 6.36 7.40
CA ALA A 121 -1.41 5.61 8.65
C ALA A 121 -0.09 5.23 9.34
N SER A 122 0.94 4.90 8.57
CA SER A 122 2.28 4.59 9.10
C SER A 122 3.00 5.76 9.76
N THR A 123 2.63 7.00 9.41
CA THR A 123 3.16 8.23 9.99
C THR A 123 2.22 8.79 11.06
N GLU A 124 0.91 8.77 10.79
CA GLU A 124 -0.10 9.37 11.67
C GLU A 124 -0.39 8.51 12.90
N ARG A 125 -0.43 7.18 12.71
CA ARG A 125 -0.81 6.18 13.72
C ARG A 125 0.14 4.97 13.70
N PRO A 126 1.46 5.16 13.85
CA PRO A 126 2.43 4.08 13.72
C PRO A 126 2.18 2.95 14.72
N GLU A 127 1.79 3.26 15.95
CA GLU A 127 1.51 2.25 16.98
C GLU A 127 0.30 1.40 16.61
N GLU A 128 -0.80 2.01 16.16
CA GLU A 128 -2.01 1.30 15.76
C GLU A 128 -1.72 0.37 14.56
N LEU A 129 -0.98 0.86 13.56
CA LEU A 129 -0.61 0.05 12.40
C LEU A 129 0.32 -1.12 12.79
N VAL A 130 1.29 -0.90 13.69
CA VAL A 130 2.19 -1.94 14.16
C VAL A 130 1.46 -2.98 15.01
N GLU A 131 0.52 -2.56 15.85
CA GLU A 131 -0.34 -3.46 16.62
C GLU A 131 -1.17 -4.35 15.70
N ASP A 132 -1.76 -3.79 14.65
CA ASP A 132 -2.54 -4.54 13.65
C ASP A 132 -1.70 -5.61 12.96
N LEU A 133 -0.47 -5.26 12.55
CA LEU A 133 0.46 -6.22 11.96
C LEU A 133 0.82 -7.32 12.95
N ARG A 134 1.10 -6.97 14.21
CA ARG A 134 1.44 -7.95 15.25
C ARG A 134 0.26 -8.87 15.55
N GLU A 135 -0.96 -8.36 15.59
CA GLU A 135 -2.17 -9.15 15.82
C GLU A 135 -2.44 -10.09 14.65
N MET A 136 -2.41 -9.57 13.41
CA MET A 136 -2.58 -10.33 12.19
C MET A 136 -1.58 -11.49 12.09
N PHE A 137 -0.31 -11.27 12.42
CA PHE A 137 0.74 -12.28 12.35
C PHE A 137 1.01 -12.98 13.69
N SER A 138 0.17 -12.76 14.70
CA SER A 138 0.27 -13.47 15.98
C SER A 138 -0.01 -14.97 15.81
N LYS A 139 0.34 -15.77 16.82
CA LYS A 139 0.01 -17.21 16.85
C LYS A 139 -1.50 -17.48 16.81
N GLY A 140 -2.32 -16.54 17.30
CA GLY A 140 -3.78 -16.61 17.24
C GLY A 140 -4.38 -16.12 15.91
N GLY A 141 -3.58 -15.44 15.08
CA GLY A 141 -3.94 -15.00 13.73
C GLY A 141 -3.32 -15.90 12.65
N LEU A 142 -2.78 -15.28 11.60
CA LEU A 142 -2.14 -15.96 10.47
C LEU A 142 -0.74 -16.49 10.77
N GLY A 143 -0.15 -16.16 11.92
CA GLY A 143 1.24 -16.48 12.23
C GLY A 143 1.56 -17.97 12.10
N LYS A 144 0.66 -18.86 12.55
CA LYS A 144 0.86 -20.31 12.45
C LYS A 144 0.88 -20.79 10.99
N GLN A 145 -0.07 -20.33 10.18
CA GLN A 145 -0.16 -20.71 8.75
C GLN A 145 1.03 -20.19 7.94
N VAL A 146 1.53 -18.99 8.29
CA VAL A 146 2.72 -18.41 7.65
C VAL A 146 3.98 -19.22 8.01
N ILE A 147 4.16 -19.56 9.30
CA ILE A 147 5.31 -20.35 9.76
C ILE A 147 5.32 -21.73 9.10
N GLU A 148 4.20 -22.46 9.12
CA GLU A 148 4.09 -23.79 8.50
C GLU A 148 4.49 -23.76 7.02
N LYS A 149 4.03 -22.74 6.27
CA LYS A 149 4.41 -22.59 4.86
C LYS A 149 5.87 -22.19 4.64
N LEU A 150 6.45 -21.38 5.51
CA LEU A 150 7.86 -21.03 5.41
C LEU A 150 8.74 -22.26 5.67
N GLU A 151 8.38 -23.07 6.67
CA GLU A 151 9.04 -24.34 6.97
C GLU A 151 8.94 -25.32 5.80
N ASP A 152 7.75 -25.49 5.21
CA ASP A 152 7.52 -26.34 4.04
C ASP A 152 8.36 -25.91 2.82
N ASN A 153 8.46 -24.60 2.57
CA ASN A 153 9.24 -24.06 1.45
C ASN A 153 10.76 -24.16 1.69
N CYS A 154 11.22 -24.04 2.94
CA CYS A 154 12.63 -24.23 3.30
C CYS A 154 13.06 -25.70 3.21
N LEU A 155 12.16 -26.65 3.45
CA LEU A 155 12.44 -28.08 3.38
C LEU A 155 12.35 -28.66 1.95
N ASN A 156 11.76 -27.94 1.00
CA ASN A 156 11.71 -28.36 -0.41
C ASN A 156 11.94 -27.19 -1.40
N PRO A 157 13.16 -26.62 -1.45
CA PRO A 157 13.47 -25.41 -2.22
C PRO A 157 13.42 -25.58 -3.75
N PHE A 158 13.32 -26.82 -4.25
CA PHE A 158 13.31 -27.14 -5.68
C PHE A 158 11.99 -27.74 -6.20
N GLY A 159 10.95 -27.79 -5.36
CA GLY A 159 9.57 -28.05 -5.82
C GLY A 159 9.38 -29.36 -6.60
N ILE A 160 9.96 -30.47 -6.15
CA ILE A 160 9.49 -31.79 -6.60
C ILE A 160 8.16 -32.03 -5.87
N LYS A 161 7.05 -31.63 -6.51
CA LYS A 161 5.69 -31.85 -6.01
C LYS A 161 5.28 -33.30 -6.27
N SER A 162 5.05 -34.08 -5.22
CA SER A 162 4.03 -35.12 -5.30
C SER A 162 2.69 -34.43 -5.10
N ASP A 163 1.81 -34.57 -6.09
CA ASP A 163 0.51 -33.91 -6.22
C ASP A 163 -0.22 -33.67 -4.90
N LEU A 164 -0.39 -32.39 -4.53
CA LEU A 164 -1.52 -31.86 -3.73
C LEU A 164 -1.48 -30.32 -3.77
N ALA A 165 -2.51 -29.76 -4.41
CA ALA A 165 -3.06 -28.39 -4.34
C ALA A 165 -2.11 -27.20 -4.09
N ASN A 166 -1.91 -26.41 -5.17
CA ASN A 166 -1.38 -25.05 -5.14
C ASN A 166 -2.13 -24.14 -4.15
N SER A 167 -1.46 -23.75 -3.06
CA SER A 167 -1.85 -22.62 -2.21
C SER A 167 -0.63 -21.72 -2.02
N ALA A 168 -0.37 -20.84 -2.98
CA ALA A 168 0.65 -19.81 -2.86
C ALA A 168 0.20 -18.80 -1.76
N ALA A 169 0.84 -18.82 -0.60
CA ALA A 169 0.68 -17.73 0.36
C ALA A 169 1.53 -16.54 -0.12
N SER A 170 0.89 -15.65 -0.87
CA SER A 170 1.30 -14.26 -0.90
C SER A 170 0.40 -13.54 0.10
N ALA A 171 0.86 -13.16 1.28
CA ALA A 171 0.09 -12.23 2.12
C ALA A 171 0.29 -10.84 1.51
N THR A 172 -0.72 -10.34 0.78
CA THR A 172 -0.68 -8.98 0.24
C THR A 172 -1.44 -8.07 1.19
N ILE A 173 -0.73 -7.17 1.85
CA ILE A 173 -1.35 -6.00 2.45
C ILE A 173 -1.69 -5.07 1.29
N GLN A 174 -2.98 -4.89 1.00
CA GLN A 174 -3.40 -3.79 0.14
C GLN A 174 -3.37 -2.50 0.97
N LEU A 175 -2.16 -1.95 1.12
CA LEU A 175 -2.02 -0.51 1.28
C LEU A 175 -2.14 0.05 -0.13
N ILE A 176 -3.21 0.77 -0.43
CA ILE A 176 -3.26 1.59 -1.63
C ILE A 176 -2.28 2.75 -1.38
N HIS A 177 -1.00 2.49 -1.53
CA HIS A 177 0.04 3.51 -1.57
C HIS A 177 0.36 3.75 -3.03
N LEU A 178 -0.35 4.72 -3.61
CA LEU A 178 -0.01 5.30 -4.90
C LEU A 178 0.79 6.58 -4.64
N TRP A 179 2.10 6.41 -4.44
CA TRP A 179 3.11 7.48 -4.47
C TRP A 179 4.47 6.93 -4.90
#